data_AF-A0A016V7W3-F1
#
_entry.id   AF-A0A016V7W3-F1
#
_cell.length_a   1.000
_cell.length_b   1.000
_cell.length_c   1.000
_cell.angle_alpha   90.00
_cell.angle_beta   90.00
_cell.angle_gamma   90.00
#
_symmetry.space_group_name_H-M   'P 1'
#
loop_
_entity.id
_entity.type
_entity.pdbx_description
1 polymer ?
#
loop_
_entity_poly.entity_id
_entity_poly.type
_entity_poly.pdbx_seq_one_letter_code
_entity_poly.pdbx_strand_id
1 'polypeptide(L)'
;MAMVKYWGDEKHADAVYAVYLKKVRYVPPPGYDGVPRYRAIDPDRPQLQCPCPGSDHLQWESVKERVIKAGTMEKLVECLVGADGTMDSRHFNVFFATYRAFAEPINVLDRLLRRYESLENEVNSSTSALVIQNSIRSILICWLDMYPEDFYDPDCDFSMLTNLLDFGQRSKLSDLRAKSRKLLERFKHIQEEGGMIAALPSLDQLAYAFGYDASEYSKNPQERVKMFDVGNENCVQIAEQLTFWDAELFRELIIHQCQGCVWSKRHRLPNEKVYTVKATIDQFNAVSQRVMTSIVLPDCRPDFRAKIIAKWIDIARELRALKNFSSLKAVLSSLQSEPVHRLKSVWALVPRCLL
;
A
#
# COMPACT_ATOMS: atom_id res chain seq x y z
N MET A 1 -9.70 29.86 3.65
CA MET A 1 -10.09 28.63 2.95
C MET A 1 -10.58 29.02 1.56
N ALA A 2 -9.92 28.60 0.49
CA ALA A 2 -10.40 28.88 -0.87
C ALA A 2 -11.75 28.17 -1.06
N MET A 3 -12.80 28.93 -1.40
CA MET A 3 -14.13 28.37 -1.68
C MET A 3 -14.04 27.63 -3.02
N VAL A 4 -14.08 26.30 -2.96
CA VAL A 4 -14.18 25.43 -4.16
C VAL A 4 -15.65 25.06 -4.30
N LYS A 5 -16.27 25.47 -5.42
CA LYS A 5 -17.69 25.19 -5.70
C LYS A 5 -17.81 24.25 -6.88
N TYR A 6 -18.51 23.14 -6.71
CA TYR A 6 -18.87 22.26 -7.83
C TYR A 6 -19.74 23.02 -8.83
N TRP A 7 -19.35 22.99 -10.10
CA TRP A 7 -20.01 23.73 -11.19
C TRP A 7 -20.89 22.82 -12.05
N GLY A 8 -20.41 21.62 -12.37
CA GLY A 8 -21.13 20.66 -13.20
C GLY A 8 -20.22 19.62 -13.83
N ASP A 9 -20.80 18.73 -14.63
CA ASP A 9 -20.07 17.71 -15.39
C ASP A 9 -19.87 18.18 -16.85
N GLU A 10 -18.62 18.17 -17.34
CA GLU A 10 -18.26 18.34 -18.75
C GLU A 10 -18.09 16.97 -19.40
N LYS A 11 -18.89 16.66 -20.44
CA LYS A 11 -18.82 15.39 -21.18
C LYS A 11 -18.06 15.58 -22.48
N HIS A 12 -16.99 14.82 -22.65
CA HIS A 12 -16.24 14.62 -23.88
C HIS A 12 -16.53 13.23 -24.45
N ALA A 13 -16.09 12.96 -25.69
CA ALA A 13 -16.30 11.68 -26.34
C ALA A 13 -15.62 10.51 -25.61
N ASP A 14 -14.47 10.78 -24.98
CA ASP A 14 -13.57 9.83 -24.34
C ASP A 14 -13.52 9.95 -22.81
N ALA A 15 -14.11 10.99 -22.21
CA ALA A 15 -14.14 11.20 -20.77
C ALA A 15 -15.26 12.11 -20.26
N VAL A 16 -15.54 12.01 -18.96
CA VAL A 16 -16.42 12.89 -18.21
C VAL A 16 -15.60 13.55 -17.12
N TYR A 17 -15.65 14.88 -17.03
CA TYR A 17 -14.94 15.68 -16.03
C TYR A 17 -15.92 16.34 -15.07
N ALA A 18 -15.68 16.23 -13.78
CA ALA A 18 -16.28 17.10 -12.78
C ALA A 18 -15.53 18.44 -12.77
N VAL A 19 -16.25 19.54 -12.96
CA VAL A 19 -15.68 20.89 -12.98
C VAL A 19 -15.93 21.58 -11.65
N TYR A 20 -14.87 22.08 -11.05
CA TYR A 20 -14.90 22.89 -9.85
C TYR A 20 -14.41 24.30 -10.15
N LEU A 21 -15.06 25.30 -9.56
CA LEU A 21 -14.62 26.68 -9.62
C LEU A 21 -13.91 27.04 -8.31
N LYS A 22 -12.64 27.42 -8.44
CA LYS A 22 -11.80 27.85 -7.32
C LYS A 22 -11.53 29.35 -7.45
N LYS A 23 -11.88 30.12 -6.42
CA LYS A 23 -11.50 31.54 -6.34
C LYS A 23 -10.04 31.67 -5.90
N VAL A 24 -9.23 32.32 -6.73
CA VAL A 24 -7.80 32.60 -6.49
C VAL A 24 -7.58 34.11 -6.49
N ARG A 25 -6.70 34.61 -5.61
CA ARG A 25 -6.37 36.04 -5.48
C ARG A 25 -5.20 36.41 -6.39
N TYR A 26 -5.30 37.55 -7.07
CA TYR A 26 -4.29 38.07 -8.00
C TYR A 26 -3.04 38.65 -7.31
N VAL A 27 -1.85 38.52 -7.93
CA VAL A 27 -0.61 39.28 -7.65
C VAL A 27 -0.06 39.77 -9.01
N PRO A 28 0.24 41.07 -9.22
CA PRO A 28 0.54 41.62 -10.56
C PRO A 28 2.03 41.53 -10.97
N PRO A 29 2.36 41.31 -12.27
CA PRO A 29 3.69 41.53 -12.86
C PRO A 29 3.66 42.52 -14.05
N PRO A 30 4.76 42.78 -14.78
CA PRO A 30 6.02 43.47 -14.45
C PRO A 30 6.00 44.99 -14.80
N GLY A 31 6.73 45.80 -14.03
CA GLY A 31 6.66 47.27 -13.99
C GLY A 31 6.31 47.82 -12.58
N TYR A 32 6.18 46.91 -11.61
CA TYR A 32 5.94 47.20 -10.22
C TYR A 32 7.29 47.30 -9.50
N ASP A 33 7.69 48.50 -9.07
CA ASP A 33 8.99 48.80 -8.43
C ASP A 33 9.10 48.26 -6.98
N GLY A 34 8.99 46.95 -6.84
CA GLY A 34 9.79 46.16 -5.90
C GLY A 34 9.59 46.37 -4.39
N VAL A 35 8.69 47.24 -3.94
CA VAL A 35 8.46 47.41 -2.50
C VAL A 35 7.06 46.92 -2.15
N PRO A 36 6.91 45.74 -1.53
CA PRO A 36 5.76 45.50 -0.69
C PRO A 36 5.86 46.54 0.43
N ARG A 37 5.14 47.66 0.30
CA ARG A 37 4.90 48.53 1.46
C ARG A 37 3.97 47.77 2.39
N TYR A 38 4.50 46.79 3.11
CA TYR A 38 4.09 46.60 4.49
C TYR A 38 4.50 47.88 5.21
N ARG A 39 3.71 48.95 5.06
CA ARG A 39 3.71 49.96 6.10
C ARG A 39 3.12 49.26 7.31
N ALA A 40 3.96 48.95 8.30
CA ALA A 40 3.48 48.99 9.66
C ALA A 40 2.77 50.33 9.83
N ILE A 41 1.51 50.30 10.25
CA ILE A 41 0.77 51.52 10.60
C ILE A 41 1.48 52.05 11.84
N ASP A 42 2.36 53.02 11.63
CA ASP A 42 2.95 53.84 12.70
C ASP A 42 1.83 54.76 13.22
N PRO A 43 1.36 54.61 14.47
CA PRO A 43 0.20 55.34 14.99
C PRO A 43 0.35 56.86 14.98
N ASP A 44 1.58 57.37 14.93
CA ASP A 44 1.88 58.79 15.17
C ASP A 44 2.32 59.57 13.92
N ARG A 45 2.25 58.98 12.71
CA ARG A 45 2.51 59.71 11.46
C ARG A 45 1.22 60.31 10.87
N PRO A 46 1.17 61.63 10.56
CA PRO A 46 0.04 62.23 9.88
C PRO A 46 -0.18 61.55 8.53
N GLN A 47 -1.42 61.12 8.28
CA GLN A 47 -1.83 60.46 7.04
C GLN A 47 -1.57 61.38 5.84
N LEU A 48 -0.50 61.12 5.09
CA LEU A 48 -0.34 61.66 3.75
C LEU A 48 -1.46 61.09 2.88
N GLN A 49 -2.40 61.96 2.50
CA GLN A 49 -3.52 61.66 1.62
C GLN A 49 -3.01 61.00 0.32
N CYS A 50 -3.50 59.80 0.03
CA CYS A 50 -3.34 59.18 -1.27
C CYS A 50 -4.11 60.00 -2.33
N PRO A 51 -3.48 60.44 -3.43
CA PRO A 51 -4.14 61.24 -4.45
C PRO A 51 -4.84 60.35 -5.49
N CYS A 52 -5.65 59.36 -5.09
CA CYS A 52 -6.47 58.54 -6.00
C CYS A 52 -7.61 57.85 -5.23
N PRO A 53 -8.87 58.32 -5.31
CA PRO A 53 -10.02 57.58 -4.82
C PRO A 53 -10.46 56.56 -5.88
N GLY A 54 -9.99 55.31 -5.82
CA GLY A 54 -10.61 54.26 -6.66
C GLY A 54 -9.84 52.99 -7.00
N SER A 55 -8.66 52.69 -6.45
CA SER A 55 -7.88 51.53 -6.93
C SER A 55 -7.33 50.63 -5.82
N ASP A 56 -8.21 50.12 -4.96
CA ASP A 56 -7.87 48.99 -4.09
C ASP A 56 -8.95 47.90 -4.21
N HIS A 57 -9.19 47.46 -5.45
CA HIS A 57 -10.09 46.37 -5.73
C HIS A 57 -9.32 45.05 -5.61
N LEU A 58 -9.60 44.26 -4.57
CA LEU A 58 -9.19 42.86 -4.54
C LEU A 58 -9.77 42.15 -5.78
N GLN A 59 -8.92 41.87 -6.75
CA GLN A 59 -9.28 41.10 -7.95
C GLN A 59 -9.20 39.60 -7.63
N TRP A 60 -10.30 38.90 -7.85
CA TRP A 60 -10.42 37.45 -7.71
C TRP A 60 -10.61 36.85 -9.09
N GLU A 61 -9.80 35.85 -9.44
CA GLU A 61 -10.01 35.02 -10.62
C GLU A 61 -10.69 33.72 -10.21
N SER A 62 -11.70 33.30 -10.96
CA SER A 62 -12.31 31.98 -10.79
C SER A 62 -11.67 31.01 -11.78
N VAL A 63 -10.78 30.16 -11.28
CA VAL A 63 -10.10 29.15 -12.09
C VAL A 63 -10.96 27.89 -12.15
N LYS A 64 -11.14 27.36 -13.37
CA LYS A 64 -11.79 26.07 -13.60
C LYS A 64 -10.79 24.94 -13.35
N GLU A 65 -11.07 24.11 -12.35
CA GLU A 65 -10.33 22.89 -12.05
C GLU A 65 -11.15 21.69 -12.56
N ARG A 66 -10.56 20.88 -13.45
CA ARG A 66 -11.21 19.70 -14.03
C ARG A 66 -10.67 18.45 -13.36
N VAL A 67 -11.56 17.60 -12.85
CA VAL A 67 -11.23 16.31 -12.24
C VAL A 67 -11.91 15.21 -13.05
N ILE A 68 -11.16 14.22 -13.52
CA ILE A 68 -11.72 13.12 -14.29
C ILE A 68 -12.65 12.27 -13.40
N LYS A 69 -13.86 12.00 -13.90
CA LYS A 69 -14.90 11.20 -13.24
C LYS A 69 -15.03 9.82 -13.87
N ALA A 70 -14.90 9.75 -15.19
CA ALA A 70 -14.86 8.52 -15.97
C ALA A 70 -14.13 8.79 -17.29
N GLY A 71 -13.55 7.77 -17.90
CA GLY A 71 -12.94 7.89 -19.22
C GLY A 71 -12.52 6.55 -19.77
N THR A 72 -12.13 6.54 -21.04
CA THR A 72 -11.46 5.40 -21.65
C THR A 72 -10.11 5.14 -20.97
N MET A 73 -9.57 3.94 -21.16
CA MET A 73 -8.27 3.57 -20.63
C MET A 73 -7.18 4.55 -21.09
N GLU A 74 -7.20 4.89 -22.38
CA GLU A 74 -6.34 5.90 -22.98
C GLU A 74 -6.44 7.20 -22.18
N LYS A 75 -7.65 7.72 -21.99
CA LYS A 75 -7.85 9.02 -21.32
C LYS A 75 -7.41 9.03 -19.87
N LEU A 76 -7.61 7.92 -19.15
CA LEU A 76 -7.12 7.77 -17.78
C LEU A 76 -5.60 7.80 -17.70
N VAL A 77 -4.89 7.20 -18.67
CA VAL A 77 -3.43 7.27 -18.77
C VAL A 77 -2.97 8.68 -19.18
N GLU A 78 -3.69 9.36 -20.07
CA GLU A 78 -3.38 10.75 -20.43
C GLU A 78 -3.45 11.69 -19.22
N CYS A 79 -4.44 11.49 -18.35
CA CYS A 79 -4.64 12.28 -17.14
C CYS A 79 -3.58 12.05 -16.05
N LEU A 80 -2.63 11.11 -16.23
CA LEU A 80 -1.43 11.04 -15.36
C LEU A 80 -0.55 12.27 -15.52
N VAL A 81 -0.66 12.97 -16.66
CA VAL A 81 -0.02 14.24 -16.91
C VAL A 81 -1.07 15.35 -16.80
N GLY A 82 -0.85 16.29 -15.88
CA GLY A 82 -1.71 17.44 -15.62
C GLY A 82 -1.74 18.44 -16.77
N ALA A 83 -2.61 19.44 -16.65
CA ALA A 83 -2.78 20.49 -17.65
C ALA A 83 -1.54 21.38 -17.85
N ASP A 84 -0.65 21.42 -16.85
CA ASP A 84 0.65 22.10 -16.89
C ASP A 84 1.76 21.24 -17.51
N GLY A 85 1.43 20.03 -17.97
CA GLY A 85 2.39 19.06 -18.51
C GLY A 85 3.17 18.29 -17.45
N THR A 86 2.96 18.56 -16.16
CA THR A 86 3.65 17.88 -15.06
C THR A 86 2.90 16.64 -14.58
N MET A 87 3.55 15.74 -13.85
CA MET A 87 2.89 14.54 -13.30
C MET A 87 1.83 14.94 -12.24
N ASP A 88 0.58 14.51 -12.44
CA ASP A 88 -0.45 14.65 -11.41
C ASP A 88 -0.26 13.56 -10.35
N SER A 89 0.34 13.93 -9.22
CA SER A 89 0.61 13.00 -8.12
C SER A 89 -0.63 12.38 -7.49
N ARG A 90 -1.77 13.09 -7.49
CA ARG A 90 -3.03 12.57 -6.93
C ARG A 90 -3.60 11.51 -7.86
N HIS A 91 -3.70 11.84 -9.14
CA HIS A 91 -4.19 10.90 -10.14
C HIS A 91 -3.25 9.70 -10.27
N PHE A 92 -1.93 9.90 -10.24
CA PHE A 92 -0.93 8.83 -10.19
C PHE A 92 -1.20 7.85 -9.06
N ASN A 93 -1.31 8.33 -7.81
CA ASN A 93 -1.50 7.46 -6.65
C ASN A 93 -2.82 6.68 -6.73
N VAL A 94 -3.91 7.33 -7.14
CA VAL A 94 -5.21 6.66 -7.27
C VAL A 94 -5.21 5.66 -8.41
N PHE A 95 -4.67 6.04 -9.58
CA PHE A 95 -4.60 5.19 -10.76
C PHE A 95 -3.75 3.95 -10.49
N PHE A 96 -2.49 4.11 -10.06
CA PHE A 96 -1.61 2.98 -9.82
C PHE A 96 -2.02 2.12 -8.62
N ALA A 97 -2.78 2.65 -7.67
CA ALA A 97 -3.38 1.84 -6.61
C ALA A 97 -4.57 0.99 -7.09
N THR A 98 -5.22 1.30 -8.22
CA THR A 98 -6.52 0.71 -8.59
C THR A 98 -6.65 0.16 -10.02
N TYR A 99 -5.77 0.52 -10.95
CA TYR A 99 -5.97 0.23 -12.39
C TYR A 99 -6.08 -1.26 -12.73
N ARG A 100 -5.41 -2.13 -11.94
CA ARG A 100 -5.42 -3.58 -12.12
C ARG A 100 -6.82 -4.21 -12.04
N ALA A 101 -7.79 -3.47 -11.50
CA ALA A 101 -9.20 -3.86 -11.52
C ALA A 101 -9.81 -3.89 -12.94
N PHE A 102 -9.28 -3.07 -13.86
CA PHE A 102 -9.86 -2.85 -15.19
C PHE A 102 -8.85 -2.93 -16.35
N ALA A 103 -7.56 -3.04 -16.07
CA ALA A 103 -6.52 -3.13 -17.09
C ALA A 103 -5.31 -3.95 -16.65
N GLU A 104 -4.58 -4.46 -17.64
CA GLU A 104 -3.32 -5.17 -17.42
C GLU A 104 -2.13 -4.20 -17.46
N PRO A 105 -1.05 -4.48 -16.69
CA PRO A 105 0.16 -3.66 -16.66
C PRO A 105 0.73 -3.40 -18.06
N ILE A 106 0.81 -4.42 -18.91
CA ILE A 106 1.35 -4.30 -20.27
C ILE A 106 0.58 -3.25 -21.10
N ASN A 107 -0.75 -3.18 -20.95
CA ASN A 107 -1.59 -2.23 -21.68
C ASN A 107 -1.35 -0.79 -21.22
N VAL A 108 -1.11 -0.57 -19.92
CA VAL A 108 -0.72 0.75 -19.38
C VAL A 108 0.65 1.16 -19.91
N LEU A 109 1.62 0.24 -19.84
CA LEU A 109 2.98 0.46 -20.30
C LEU A 109 2.99 0.87 -21.77
N ASP A 110 2.34 0.09 -22.63
CA ASP A 110 2.23 0.38 -24.05
C ASP A 110 1.68 1.78 -24.34
N ARG A 111 0.67 2.23 -23.60
CA ARG A 111 0.10 3.57 -23.79
C ARG A 111 1.03 4.68 -23.33
N LEU A 112 1.76 4.49 -22.24
CA LEU A 112 2.78 5.43 -21.79
C LEU A 112 3.93 5.53 -22.80
N LEU A 113 4.43 4.40 -23.30
CA LEU A 113 5.52 4.37 -24.27
C LEU A 113 5.11 5.01 -25.60
N ARG A 114 3.93 4.65 -26.15
CA ARG A 114 3.42 5.25 -27.40
C ARG A 114 3.23 6.76 -27.27
N ARG A 115 2.75 7.24 -26.12
CA ARG A 115 2.58 8.68 -25.87
C ARG A 115 3.92 9.40 -25.74
N TYR A 116 4.95 8.75 -25.20
CA TYR A 116 6.29 9.30 -25.19
C TYR A 116 6.85 9.43 -26.62
N GLU A 117 6.76 8.35 -27.40
CA GLU A 117 7.27 8.28 -28.79
C GLU A 117 6.54 9.28 -29.71
N SER A 118 5.23 9.47 -29.55
CA SER A 118 4.47 10.45 -30.35
C SER A 118 4.96 11.89 -30.15
N LEU A 119 5.52 12.20 -28.99
CA LEU A 119 6.04 13.53 -28.67
C LEU A 119 7.49 13.74 -29.16
N GLU A 120 8.20 12.69 -29.56
CA GLU A 120 9.64 12.74 -29.89
C GLU A 120 9.94 13.69 -31.06
N ASN A 121 9.05 13.74 -32.06
CA ASN A 121 9.18 14.66 -33.19
C ASN A 121 8.87 16.12 -32.81
N GLU A 122 8.05 16.35 -31.78
CA GLU A 122 7.59 17.69 -31.37
C GLU A 122 8.52 18.35 -30.34
N VAL A 123 9.39 17.58 -29.68
CA VAL A 123 10.30 18.06 -28.63
C VAL A 123 11.31 19.09 -29.15
N ASN A 124 11.73 18.96 -30.42
CA ASN A 124 12.63 19.94 -31.03
C ASN A 124 11.95 21.30 -31.31
N SER A 125 10.63 21.36 -31.22
CA SER A 125 9.82 22.55 -31.56
C SER A 125 9.02 23.11 -30.38
N SER A 126 8.76 22.31 -29.34
CA SER A 126 7.89 22.68 -28.22
C SER A 126 8.48 22.31 -26.86
N THR A 127 8.73 23.34 -26.04
CA THR A 127 9.12 23.14 -24.62
C THR A 127 8.04 22.38 -23.84
N SER A 128 6.77 22.51 -24.21
CA SER A 128 5.66 21.78 -23.58
C SER A 128 5.76 20.27 -23.82
N ALA A 129 6.13 19.85 -25.04
CA ALA A 129 6.31 18.43 -25.37
C ALA A 129 7.45 17.79 -24.55
N LEU A 130 8.55 18.54 -24.35
CA LEU A 130 9.66 18.11 -23.50
C LEU A 130 9.23 17.92 -22.03
N VAL A 131 8.42 18.84 -21.49
CA VAL A 131 7.90 18.75 -20.12
C VAL A 131 7.03 17.49 -19.95
N ILE A 132 6.16 17.21 -20.93
CA ILE A 132 5.31 16.01 -20.90
C ILE A 132 6.16 14.72 -21.00
N GLN A 133 7.17 14.67 -21.88
CA GLN A 133 8.06 13.51 -21.97
C GLN A 133 8.80 13.24 -20.64
N ASN A 134 9.30 14.30 -20.00
CA ASN A 134 9.93 14.19 -18.69
C ASN A 134 8.95 13.68 -17.63
N SER A 135 7.70 14.14 -17.65
CA SER A 135 6.64 13.63 -16.76
C SER A 135 6.34 12.14 -17.00
N ILE A 136 6.27 11.69 -18.25
CA ILE A 136 6.07 10.26 -18.57
C ILE A 136 7.26 9.42 -18.08
N ARG A 137 8.50 9.88 -18.28
CA ARG A 137 9.69 9.24 -17.71
C ARG A 137 9.60 9.15 -16.19
N SER A 138 9.21 10.24 -15.51
CA SER A 138 9.03 10.24 -14.05
C SER A 138 7.95 9.25 -13.60
N ILE A 139 6.82 9.19 -14.31
CA ILE A 139 5.74 8.22 -14.06
C ILE A 139 6.28 6.79 -14.16
N LEU A 140 7.03 6.45 -15.22
CA LEU A 140 7.61 5.12 -15.40
C LEU A 140 8.60 4.77 -14.27
N ILE A 141 9.45 5.72 -13.86
CA ILE A 141 10.41 5.52 -12.77
C ILE A 141 9.69 5.30 -11.44
N CYS A 142 8.69 6.14 -11.12
CA CYS A 142 7.86 6.01 -9.94
C CYS A 142 7.09 4.69 -9.94
N TRP A 143 6.59 4.25 -11.10
CA TRP A 143 5.91 2.98 -11.23
C TRP A 143 6.85 1.81 -10.91
N LEU A 144 8.07 1.81 -11.44
CA LEU A 144 9.11 0.83 -11.11
C LEU A 144 9.54 0.86 -9.63
N ASP A 145 9.40 1.98 -8.92
CA ASP A 145 9.75 2.11 -7.50
C ASP A 145 8.63 1.65 -6.58
N MET A 146 7.41 2.10 -6.86
CA MET A 146 6.27 1.96 -5.97
C MET A 146 5.48 0.69 -6.21
N TYR A 147 5.51 0.15 -7.43
CA TYR A 147 4.80 -1.08 -7.79
C TYR A 147 5.69 -2.03 -8.62
N PRO A 148 6.87 -2.42 -8.12
CA PRO A 148 7.79 -3.30 -8.84
C PRO A 148 7.15 -4.64 -9.21
N GLU A 149 6.20 -5.13 -8.42
CA GLU A 149 5.52 -6.41 -8.62
C GLU A 149 4.74 -6.52 -9.94
N ASP A 150 4.40 -5.39 -10.57
CA ASP A 150 3.77 -5.38 -11.91
C ASP A 150 4.69 -5.87 -13.02
N PHE A 151 5.99 -5.82 -12.76
CA PHE A 151 7.04 -6.17 -13.69
C PHE A 151 7.61 -7.57 -13.41
N TYR A 152 7.10 -8.27 -12.40
CA TYR A 152 7.45 -9.65 -12.14
C TYR A 152 6.65 -10.58 -13.06
N ASP A 153 7.38 -11.52 -13.68
CA ASP A 153 6.85 -12.48 -14.63
C ASP A 153 7.17 -13.90 -14.15
N PRO A 154 6.17 -14.69 -13.71
CA PRO A 154 6.36 -16.06 -13.27
C PRO A 154 6.92 -16.98 -14.37
N ASP A 155 6.63 -16.67 -15.64
CA ASP A 155 7.06 -17.46 -16.80
C ASP A 155 8.51 -17.13 -17.22
N CYS A 156 9.20 -16.26 -16.49
CA CYS A 156 10.60 -15.85 -16.70
C CYS A 156 10.88 -15.07 -17.99
N ASP A 157 9.87 -14.65 -18.75
CA ASP A 157 10.07 -13.88 -19.99
C ASP A 157 10.43 -12.41 -19.70
N PHE A 158 9.97 -11.87 -18.57
CA PHE A 158 10.22 -10.50 -18.10
C PHE A 158 10.02 -9.44 -19.21
N SER A 159 9.02 -9.67 -20.07
CA SER A 159 8.82 -8.93 -21.32
C SER A 159 8.71 -7.42 -21.14
N MET A 160 8.03 -6.96 -20.09
CA MET A 160 7.90 -5.54 -19.76
C MET A 160 9.24 -4.88 -19.40
N LEU A 161 10.09 -5.58 -18.64
CA LEU A 161 11.40 -5.05 -18.25
C LEU A 161 12.35 -5.02 -19.44
N THR A 162 12.31 -6.07 -20.29
CA THR A 162 13.07 -6.11 -21.54
C THR A 162 12.65 -4.98 -22.48
N ASN A 163 11.34 -4.76 -22.66
CA ASN A 163 10.81 -3.64 -23.45
C ASN A 163 11.27 -2.29 -22.90
N LEU A 164 11.24 -2.09 -21.57
CA LEU A 164 11.75 -0.87 -20.94
C LEU A 164 13.26 -0.66 -21.12
N LEU A 165 14.05 -1.74 -21.14
CA LEU A 165 15.49 -1.66 -21.40
C LEU A 165 15.78 -1.22 -22.85
N ASP A 166 15.06 -1.78 -23.80
CA ASP A 166 15.18 -1.45 -25.22
C ASP A 166 14.68 -0.03 -25.50
N PHE A 167 13.52 0.33 -24.94
CA PHE A 167 12.98 1.70 -25.01
C PHE A 167 13.95 2.71 -24.38
N GLY A 168 14.46 2.44 -23.18
CA GLY A 168 15.43 3.31 -22.52
C GLY A 168 16.74 3.46 -23.31
N GLN A 169 17.16 2.42 -24.05
CA GLN A 169 18.30 2.51 -24.97
C GLN A 169 17.99 3.37 -26.19
N ARG A 170 16.83 3.18 -26.84
CA ARG A 170 16.41 3.94 -28.04
C ARG A 170 16.23 5.43 -27.72
N SER A 171 15.52 5.73 -26.64
CA SER A 171 15.21 7.11 -26.21
C SER A 171 16.29 7.75 -25.33
N LYS A 172 17.45 7.09 -25.16
CA LYS A 172 18.61 7.57 -24.38
C LYS A 172 18.28 7.92 -22.90
N LEU A 173 17.36 7.18 -22.29
CA LEU A 173 16.96 7.32 -20.89
C LEU A 173 17.79 6.38 -20.00
N SER A 174 18.98 6.86 -19.61
CA SER A 174 19.96 6.04 -18.87
C SER A 174 19.48 5.62 -17.48
N ASP A 175 18.73 6.48 -16.79
CA ASP A 175 18.18 6.23 -15.46
C ASP A 175 17.05 5.19 -15.49
N LEU A 176 16.11 5.31 -16.43
CA LEU A 176 15.07 4.31 -16.67
C LEU A 176 15.70 2.94 -16.96
N ARG A 177 16.69 2.91 -17.86
CA ARG A 177 17.39 1.68 -18.23
C ARG A 177 18.14 1.06 -17.04
N ALA A 178 18.86 1.85 -16.27
CA ALA A 178 19.57 1.37 -15.08
C ALA A 178 18.62 0.76 -14.06
N LYS A 179 17.45 1.40 -13.88
CA LYS A 179 16.43 0.97 -12.93
C LYS A 179 15.72 -0.31 -13.36
N SER A 180 15.30 -0.39 -14.62
CA SER A 180 14.72 -1.62 -15.20
C SER A 180 15.70 -2.79 -15.14
N ARG A 181 17.00 -2.55 -15.39
CA ARG A 181 18.04 -3.59 -15.27
C ARG A 181 18.17 -4.09 -13.84
N LYS A 182 18.29 -3.17 -12.87
CA LYS A 182 18.41 -3.54 -11.45
C LYS A 182 17.21 -4.37 -10.99
N LEU A 183 16.00 -3.99 -11.41
CA LEU A 183 14.79 -4.72 -11.07
C LEU A 183 14.74 -6.10 -11.74
N LEU A 184 15.16 -6.20 -13.01
CA LEU A 184 15.26 -7.47 -13.73
C LEU A 184 16.21 -8.45 -13.05
N GLU A 185 17.42 -8.01 -12.68
CA GLU A 185 18.37 -8.89 -11.99
C GLU A 185 17.84 -9.33 -10.61
N ARG A 186 17.16 -8.44 -9.88
CA ARG A 186 16.49 -8.79 -8.62
C ARG A 186 15.44 -9.88 -8.82
N PHE A 187 14.60 -9.78 -9.85
CA PHE A 187 13.55 -10.77 -10.08
C PHE A 187 14.06 -12.10 -10.62
N LYS A 188 15.14 -12.09 -11.41
CA LYS A 188 15.84 -13.33 -11.79
C LYS A 188 16.37 -14.07 -10.56
N HIS A 189 17.02 -13.36 -9.64
CA HIS A 189 17.51 -13.95 -8.39
C HIS A 189 16.36 -14.53 -7.54
N ILE A 190 15.26 -13.78 -7.38
CA ILE A 190 14.09 -14.27 -6.64
C ILE A 190 13.52 -15.53 -7.31
N GLN A 191 13.51 -15.59 -8.63
CA GLN A 191 13.05 -16.76 -9.37
C GLN A 191 13.94 -17.98 -9.14
N GLU A 192 15.27 -17.80 -9.12
CA GLU A 192 16.24 -18.85 -8.80
C GLU A 192 16.05 -19.39 -7.37
N GLU A 193 15.61 -18.55 -6.43
CA GLU A 193 15.33 -18.91 -5.03
C GLU A 193 13.91 -19.49 -4.80
N GLY A 194 13.14 -19.75 -5.88
CA GLY A 194 11.81 -20.37 -5.78
C GLY A 194 10.63 -19.40 -5.92
N GLY A 195 10.89 -18.17 -6.38
CA GLY A 195 9.87 -17.18 -6.76
C GLY A 195 9.38 -16.30 -5.61
N MET A 196 8.45 -15.39 -5.92
CA MET A 196 7.97 -14.37 -4.95
C MET A 196 7.31 -14.96 -3.69
N ILE A 197 6.74 -16.16 -3.80
CA ILE A 197 6.13 -16.85 -2.64
C ILE A 197 7.22 -17.36 -1.70
N ALA A 198 8.29 -17.95 -2.23
CA ALA A 198 9.39 -18.47 -1.43
C ALA A 198 10.18 -17.35 -0.74
N ALA A 199 10.23 -16.16 -1.37
CA ALA A 199 10.87 -14.97 -0.82
C ALA A 199 10.09 -14.33 0.36
N LEU A 200 8.85 -14.74 0.64
CA LEU A 200 8.10 -14.20 1.78
C LEU A 200 8.64 -14.74 3.11
N PRO A 201 8.72 -13.91 4.17
CA PRO A 201 9.08 -14.37 5.51
C PRO A 201 8.12 -15.45 5.99
N SER A 202 8.65 -16.61 6.37
CA SER A 202 7.88 -17.71 6.94
C SER A 202 8.57 -18.31 8.15
N LEU A 203 7.81 -18.44 9.25
CA LEU A 203 8.26 -19.11 10.45
C LEU A 203 8.61 -20.58 10.18
N ASP A 204 7.87 -21.25 9.29
CA ASP A 204 8.14 -22.64 8.94
C ASP A 204 9.45 -22.77 8.15
N GLN A 205 9.74 -21.82 7.27
CA GLN A 205 11.03 -21.77 6.56
C GLN A 205 12.19 -21.50 7.53
N LEU A 206 12.03 -20.57 8.48
CA LEU A 206 13.07 -20.35 9.50
C LEU A 206 13.27 -21.57 10.39
N ALA A 207 12.20 -22.20 10.86
CA ALA A 207 12.29 -23.40 11.67
C ALA A 207 13.07 -24.50 10.94
N TYR A 208 12.75 -24.72 9.66
CA TYR A 208 13.48 -25.64 8.80
C TYR A 208 14.97 -25.26 8.64
N ALA A 209 15.27 -23.98 8.41
CA ALA A 209 16.66 -23.50 8.27
C ALA A 209 17.49 -23.67 9.54
N PHE A 210 16.88 -23.57 10.72
CA PHE A 210 17.53 -23.85 12.01
C PHE A 210 17.58 -25.34 12.36
N GLY A 211 17.13 -26.24 11.46
CA GLY A 211 17.16 -27.68 11.65
C GLY A 211 16.07 -28.20 12.61
N TYR A 212 15.05 -27.40 12.93
CA TYR A 212 13.89 -27.88 13.67
C TYR A 212 13.02 -28.73 12.74
N ASP A 213 13.17 -30.05 12.81
CA ASP A 213 12.33 -30.98 12.07
C ASP A 213 10.97 -31.11 12.77
N ALA A 214 9.88 -30.93 12.01
CA ALA A 214 8.53 -31.19 12.49
C ALA A 214 8.31 -32.67 12.90
N SER A 215 9.23 -33.58 12.51
CA SER A 215 9.23 -34.97 12.94
C SER A 215 9.77 -35.19 14.37
N GLU A 216 10.52 -34.23 14.93
CA GLU A 216 11.05 -34.28 16.31
C GLU A 216 10.05 -33.82 17.38
N TYR A 217 8.84 -33.38 16.99
CA TYR A 217 7.80 -33.06 17.97
C TYR A 217 7.51 -34.29 18.84
N SER A 218 7.70 -34.13 20.15
CA SER A 218 7.46 -35.21 21.10
C SER A 218 6.05 -35.77 20.92
N LYS A 219 6.00 -37.07 20.60
CA LYS A 219 4.74 -37.83 20.52
C LYS A 219 4.10 -37.99 21.90
N ASN A 220 4.83 -37.72 22.99
CA ASN A 220 4.32 -37.82 24.35
C ASN A 220 3.38 -36.64 24.68
N PRO A 221 2.09 -36.88 24.96
CA PRO A 221 1.15 -35.83 25.37
C PRO A 221 1.62 -35.02 26.58
N GLN A 222 2.33 -35.65 27.53
CA GLN A 222 2.78 -35.00 28.76
C GLN A 222 3.92 -34.01 28.51
N GLU A 223 4.77 -34.27 27.51
CA GLU A 223 5.83 -33.34 27.09
C GLU A 223 5.25 -32.19 26.27
N ARG A 224 4.23 -32.44 25.44
CA ARG A 224 3.49 -31.38 24.73
C ARG A 224 2.75 -30.45 25.69
N VAL A 225 2.20 -30.99 26.77
CA VAL A 225 1.59 -30.23 27.86
C VAL A 225 2.65 -29.32 28.52
N LYS A 226 3.86 -29.83 28.81
CA LYS A 226 4.97 -29.03 29.35
C LYS A 226 5.45 -27.92 28.41
N MET A 227 5.30 -28.08 27.09
CA MET A 227 5.63 -27.04 26.11
C MET A 227 4.79 -25.76 26.29
N PHE A 228 3.60 -25.89 26.90
CA PHE A 228 2.73 -24.77 27.26
C PHE A 228 2.84 -24.39 28.75
N ASP A 229 3.65 -25.10 29.54
CA ASP A 229 3.97 -24.79 30.94
C ASP A 229 5.12 -23.79 31.00
N VAL A 230 4.91 -22.63 30.38
CA VAL A 230 5.89 -21.55 30.29
C VAL A 230 5.45 -20.42 31.19
N GLY A 231 6.25 -20.16 32.23
CA GLY A 231 5.97 -19.20 33.31
C GLY A 231 5.57 -17.80 32.82
N ASN A 232 5.08 -16.96 33.74
CA ASN A 232 4.49 -15.64 33.42
C ASN A 232 5.37 -14.75 32.54
N GLU A 233 6.69 -14.83 32.68
CA GLU A 233 7.68 -14.06 31.91
C GLU A 233 7.63 -14.32 30.38
N ASN A 234 6.95 -15.37 29.93
CA ASN A 234 6.84 -15.73 28.51
C ASN A 234 5.64 -15.08 27.78
N CYS A 235 4.69 -14.42 28.45
CA CYS A 235 3.55 -13.81 27.74
C CYS A 235 3.98 -12.68 26.79
N VAL A 236 4.86 -11.80 27.30
CA VAL A 236 5.41 -10.67 26.55
C VAL A 236 6.21 -11.16 25.36
N GLN A 237 7.12 -12.11 25.58
CA GLN A 237 7.97 -12.67 24.52
C GLN A 237 7.15 -13.34 23.41
N ILE A 238 6.13 -14.14 23.76
CA ILE A 238 5.24 -14.73 22.76
C ILE A 238 4.50 -13.64 21.97
N ALA A 239 3.97 -12.62 22.66
CA ALA A 239 3.27 -11.53 21.99
C ALA A 239 4.19 -10.73 21.06
N GLU A 240 5.44 -10.48 21.47
CA GLU A 240 6.47 -9.83 20.65
C GLU A 240 6.81 -10.67 19.42
N GLN A 241 7.01 -11.98 19.56
CA GLN A 241 7.30 -12.87 18.43
C GLN A 241 6.12 -12.96 17.45
N LEU A 242 4.89 -13.10 17.94
CA LEU A 242 3.69 -13.05 17.09
C LEU A 242 3.58 -11.72 16.36
N THR A 243 3.88 -10.62 17.05
CA THR A 243 3.86 -9.27 16.48
C THR A 243 4.95 -9.07 15.44
N PHE A 244 6.15 -9.60 15.65
CA PHE A 244 7.22 -9.57 14.66
C PHE A 244 6.78 -10.22 13.34
N TRP A 245 6.25 -11.45 13.40
CA TRP A 245 5.81 -12.17 12.21
C TRP A 245 4.62 -11.52 11.50
N ASP A 246 3.62 -11.07 12.24
CA ASP A 246 2.48 -10.35 11.67
C ASP A 246 2.93 -9.03 11.01
N ALA A 247 3.87 -8.31 11.64
CA ALA A 247 4.40 -7.05 11.13
C ALA A 247 5.23 -7.25 9.84
N GLU A 248 6.09 -8.28 9.78
CA GLU A 248 6.87 -8.59 8.58
C GLU A 248 5.96 -8.94 7.40
N LEU A 249 4.95 -9.80 7.61
CA LEU A 249 3.98 -10.12 6.56
C LEU A 249 3.14 -8.91 6.15
N PHE A 250 2.76 -8.05 7.10
CA PHE A 250 2.00 -6.83 6.79
C PHE A 250 2.84 -5.80 6.03
N ARG A 251 4.16 -5.76 6.25
CA ARG A 251 5.11 -4.90 5.54
C ARG A 251 5.28 -5.33 4.08
N GLU A 252 5.23 -6.63 3.81
CA GLU A 252 5.27 -7.20 2.46
C GLU A 252 3.88 -7.24 1.77
N LEU A 253 2.82 -6.76 2.43
CA LEU A 253 1.46 -6.82 1.91
C LEU A 253 1.27 -5.94 0.67
N ILE A 254 0.86 -6.56 -0.44
CA ILE A 254 0.56 -5.86 -1.67
C ILE A 254 -0.91 -5.43 -1.70
N ILE A 255 -1.14 -4.12 -1.53
CA ILE A 255 -2.47 -3.53 -1.33
C ILE A 255 -3.45 -3.88 -2.45
N HIS A 256 -3.01 -3.94 -3.71
CA HIS A 256 -3.91 -4.20 -4.82
C HIS A 256 -4.49 -5.62 -4.81
N GLN A 257 -3.82 -6.58 -4.15
CA GLN A 257 -4.33 -7.94 -3.96
C GLN A 257 -5.55 -7.97 -3.02
N CYS A 258 -5.69 -6.96 -2.14
CA CYS A 258 -6.83 -6.78 -1.24
C CYS A 258 -8.08 -6.20 -1.93
N GLN A 259 -7.97 -5.71 -3.17
CA GLN A 259 -9.11 -5.12 -3.87
C GLN A 259 -10.23 -6.14 -4.04
N GLY A 260 -11.48 -5.72 -3.81
CA GLY A 260 -12.64 -6.61 -3.89
C GLY A 260 -12.76 -7.36 -5.23
N CYS A 261 -12.42 -6.70 -6.35
CA CYS A 261 -12.44 -7.31 -7.68
C CYS A 261 -11.37 -8.40 -7.89
N VAL A 262 -10.27 -8.35 -7.15
CA VAL A 262 -9.19 -9.36 -7.15
C VAL A 262 -9.50 -10.44 -6.12
N TRP A 263 -9.72 -10.05 -4.87
CA TRP A 263 -9.92 -10.96 -3.75
C TRP A 263 -11.18 -11.85 -3.89
N SER A 264 -12.24 -11.33 -4.49
CA SER A 264 -13.46 -12.13 -4.77
C SER A 264 -13.18 -13.28 -5.75
N LYS A 265 -12.18 -13.15 -6.62
CA LYS A 265 -11.81 -14.14 -7.65
C LYS A 265 -10.66 -15.04 -7.22
N ARG A 266 -10.12 -14.89 -6.00
CA ARG A 266 -8.92 -15.60 -5.51
C ARG A 266 -8.92 -17.11 -5.76
N HIS A 267 -10.07 -17.77 -5.66
CA HIS A 267 -10.20 -19.23 -5.85
C HIS A 267 -10.05 -19.68 -7.31
N ARG A 268 -10.15 -18.75 -8.26
CA ARG A 268 -9.99 -18.99 -9.70
C ARG A 268 -8.66 -18.46 -10.25
N LEU A 269 -7.92 -17.71 -9.44
CA LEU A 269 -6.65 -17.12 -9.83
C LEU A 269 -5.50 -18.03 -9.35
N PRO A 270 -4.35 -18.01 -10.05
CA PRO A 270 -3.12 -18.61 -9.52
C PRO A 270 -2.78 -18.02 -8.15
N ASN A 271 -2.19 -18.83 -7.27
CA ASN A 271 -1.80 -18.40 -5.91
C ASN A 271 -0.89 -17.15 -5.95
N GLU A 272 -0.03 -17.05 -6.97
CA GLU A 272 0.89 -15.93 -7.22
C GLU A 272 0.20 -14.58 -7.41
N LYS A 273 -1.12 -14.53 -7.69
CA LYS A 273 -1.85 -13.26 -7.84
C LYS A 273 -2.32 -12.67 -6.51
N VAL A 274 -2.31 -13.46 -5.43
CA VAL A 274 -2.83 -13.04 -4.10
C VAL A 274 -1.96 -13.53 -2.94
N TYR A 275 -0.70 -13.85 -3.23
CA TYR A 275 0.20 -14.56 -2.32
C TYR A 275 0.50 -13.83 -1.01
N THR A 276 0.63 -12.50 -1.03
CA THR A 276 0.94 -11.73 0.19
C THR A 276 -0.25 -11.72 1.15
N VAL A 277 -1.46 -11.49 0.61
CA VAL A 277 -2.72 -11.53 1.38
C VAL A 277 -2.95 -12.93 1.93
N LYS A 278 -2.69 -13.96 1.12
CA LYS A 278 -2.81 -15.35 1.53
C LYS A 278 -1.84 -15.67 2.67
N ALA A 279 -0.57 -15.27 2.57
CA ALA A 279 0.41 -15.48 3.62
C ALA A 279 0.00 -14.81 4.95
N THR A 280 -0.52 -13.57 4.91
CA THR A 280 -1.05 -12.90 6.11
C THR A 280 -2.22 -13.67 6.73
N ILE A 281 -3.12 -14.21 5.92
CA ILE A 281 -4.27 -15.02 6.38
C ILE A 281 -3.81 -16.37 6.92
N ASP A 282 -2.85 -17.01 6.28
CA ASP A 282 -2.31 -18.29 6.70
C ASP A 282 -1.60 -18.16 8.05
N GLN A 283 -0.87 -17.07 8.29
CA GLN A 283 -0.32 -16.73 9.62
C GLN A 283 -1.44 -16.54 10.67
N PHE A 284 -2.48 -15.76 10.36
CA PHE A 284 -3.63 -15.59 11.26
C PHE A 284 -4.28 -16.94 11.62
N ASN A 285 -4.45 -17.80 10.62
CA ASN A 285 -4.99 -19.15 10.79
C ASN A 285 -4.04 -20.03 11.61
N ALA A 286 -2.73 -19.97 11.38
CA ALA A 286 -1.74 -20.72 12.14
C ALA A 286 -1.76 -20.33 13.63
N VAL A 287 -1.85 -19.03 13.95
CA VAL A 287 -2.02 -18.57 15.34
C VAL A 287 -3.31 -19.12 15.92
N SER A 288 -4.43 -19.01 15.20
CA SER A 288 -5.73 -19.52 15.66
C SER A 288 -5.70 -21.02 15.95
N GLN A 289 -5.09 -21.79 15.05
CA GLN A 289 -4.93 -23.23 15.19
C GLN A 289 -4.03 -23.57 16.39
N ARG A 290 -2.91 -22.87 16.60
CA ARG A 290 -2.03 -23.06 17.77
C ARG A 290 -2.76 -22.82 19.08
N VAL A 291 -3.56 -21.75 19.16
CA VAL A 291 -4.40 -21.46 20.33
C VAL A 291 -5.38 -22.60 20.58
N MET A 292 -6.20 -22.96 19.59
CA MET A 292 -7.21 -24.00 19.75
C MET A 292 -6.59 -25.35 20.13
N THR A 293 -5.60 -25.81 19.35
CA THR A 293 -4.95 -27.11 19.55
C THR A 293 -4.22 -27.21 20.88
N SER A 294 -3.60 -26.12 21.38
CA SER A 294 -3.00 -26.10 22.72
C SER A 294 -4.04 -26.31 23.83
N ILE A 295 -5.27 -25.83 23.64
CA ILE A 295 -6.34 -25.95 24.64
C ILE A 295 -7.03 -27.31 24.54
N VAL A 296 -7.28 -27.81 23.33
CA VAL A 296 -8.02 -29.07 23.12
C VAL A 296 -7.13 -30.31 23.07
N LEU A 297 -5.90 -30.22 23.59
CA LEU A 297 -4.97 -31.36 23.67
C LEU A 297 -5.64 -32.59 24.32
N PRO A 298 -5.50 -33.78 23.70
CA PRO A 298 -5.96 -35.02 24.31
C PRO A 298 -5.23 -35.28 25.63
N ASP A 299 -5.92 -35.93 26.57
CA ASP A 299 -5.38 -36.32 27.89
C ASP A 299 -4.87 -35.16 28.78
N CYS A 300 -5.26 -33.92 28.46
CA CYS A 300 -4.96 -32.74 29.27
C CYS A 300 -5.99 -32.56 30.39
N ARG A 301 -5.53 -32.58 31.64
CA ARG A 301 -6.38 -32.35 32.82
C ARG A 301 -7.08 -30.97 32.78
N PRO A 302 -8.30 -30.84 33.34
CA PRO A 302 -9.05 -29.58 33.33
C PRO A 302 -8.34 -28.39 33.98
N ASP A 303 -7.63 -28.60 35.08
CA ASP A 303 -6.89 -27.57 35.79
C ASP A 303 -5.72 -27.03 34.97
N PHE A 304 -4.99 -27.91 34.29
CA PHE A 304 -3.92 -27.48 33.39
C PHE A 304 -4.48 -26.72 32.18
N ARG A 305 -5.58 -27.21 31.61
CA ARG A 305 -6.25 -26.54 30.49
C ARG A 305 -6.71 -25.13 30.84
N ALA A 306 -7.22 -24.92 32.05
CA ALA A 306 -7.60 -23.59 32.54
C ALA A 306 -6.39 -22.64 32.61
N LYS A 307 -5.19 -23.14 32.96
CA LYS A 307 -3.95 -22.36 32.91
C LYS A 307 -3.56 -21.97 31.49
N ILE A 308 -3.70 -22.87 30.51
CA ILE A 308 -3.46 -22.55 29.10
C ILE A 308 -4.41 -21.44 28.62
N ILE A 309 -5.69 -21.52 28.97
CA ILE A 309 -6.67 -20.47 28.64
C ILE A 309 -6.28 -19.14 29.29
N ALA A 310 -5.98 -19.12 30.59
CA ALA A 310 -5.54 -17.93 31.30
C ALA A 310 -4.30 -17.30 30.64
N LYS A 311 -3.33 -18.13 30.24
CA LYS A 311 -2.12 -17.70 29.55
C LYS A 311 -2.43 -17.01 28.22
N TRP A 312 -3.32 -17.58 27.40
CA TRP A 312 -3.73 -16.93 26.15
C TRP A 312 -4.47 -15.62 26.37
N ILE A 313 -5.22 -15.47 27.46
CA ILE A 313 -5.84 -14.19 27.84
C ILE A 313 -4.76 -13.15 28.18
N ASP A 314 -3.72 -13.54 28.93
CA ASP A 314 -2.62 -12.63 29.23
C ASP A 314 -1.81 -12.27 27.98
N ILE A 315 -1.52 -13.23 27.09
CA ILE A 315 -0.91 -12.96 25.77
C ILE A 315 -1.79 -11.99 24.96
N ALA A 316 -3.11 -12.13 24.98
CA ALA A 316 -4.02 -11.21 24.30
C ALA A 316 -3.93 -9.77 24.87
N ARG A 317 -3.72 -9.60 26.18
CA ARG A 317 -3.49 -8.29 26.79
C ARG A 317 -2.19 -7.66 26.29
N GLU A 318 -1.11 -8.44 26.20
CA GLU A 318 0.17 -7.98 25.65
C GLU A 318 0.05 -7.63 24.15
N LEU A 319 -0.62 -8.47 23.35
CA LEU A 319 -0.88 -8.19 21.94
C LEU A 319 -1.67 -6.89 21.76
N ARG A 320 -2.62 -6.59 22.66
CA ARG A 320 -3.35 -5.31 22.67
C ARG A 320 -2.42 -4.14 23.01
N ALA A 321 -1.52 -4.29 23.98
CA ALA A 321 -0.54 -3.27 24.34
C ALA A 321 0.41 -2.96 23.16
N LEU A 322 0.85 -3.99 22.45
CA LEU A 322 1.66 -3.90 21.22
C LEU A 322 0.87 -3.43 19.99
N LYS A 323 -0.47 -3.26 20.10
CA LYS A 323 -1.38 -2.90 19.00
C LYS A 323 -1.38 -3.92 17.84
N ASN A 324 -1.01 -5.18 18.12
CA ASN A 324 -1.18 -6.27 17.17
C ASN A 324 -2.63 -6.78 17.21
N PHE A 325 -3.49 -6.10 16.46
CA PHE A 325 -4.91 -6.46 16.37
C PHE A 325 -5.17 -7.74 15.57
N SER A 326 -4.24 -8.17 14.71
CA SER A 326 -4.36 -9.40 13.93
C SER A 326 -4.32 -10.63 14.84
N SER A 327 -3.19 -10.86 15.51
CA SER A 327 -3.05 -11.97 16.46
C SER A 327 -3.98 -11.84 17.66
N LEU A 328 -4.27 -10.62 18.14
CA LEU A 328 -5.28 -10.41 19.19
C LEU A 328 -6.64 -10.99 18.75
N LYS A 329 -7.08 -10.67 17.52
CA LYS A 329 -8.33 -11.20 16.98
C LYS A 329 -8.27 -12.70 16.76
N ALA A 330 -7.13 -13.26 16.35
CA ALA A 330 -6.92 -14.70 16.21
C ALA A 330 -7.12 -15.42 17.55
N VAL A 331 -6.47 -14.93 18.61
CA VAL A 331 -6.59 -15.48 19.97
C VAL A 331 -8.03 -15.39 20.49
N LEU A 332 -8.65 -14.21 20.43
CA LEU A 332 -10.02 -14.02 20.92
C LEU A 332 -11.03 -14.89 20.18
N SER A 333 -10.93 -14.97 18.85
CA SER A 333 -11.84 -15.78 18.04
C SER A 333 -11.65 -17.27 18.30
N SER A 334 -10.42 -17.70 18.61
CA SER A 334 -10.10 -19.08 18.99
C SER A 334 -10.66 -19.44 20.36
N LEU A 335 -10.56 -18.55 21.35
CA LEU A 335 -11.16 -18.76 22.68
C LEU A 335 -12.69 -18.81 22.62
N GLN A 336 -13.30 -18.05 21.70
CA GLN A 336 -14.74 -18.01 21.45
C GLN A 336 -15.23 -19.12 20.52
N SER A 337 -14.33 -19.89 19.91
CA SER A 337 -14.69 -21.00 19.01
C SER A 337 -15.38 -22.13 19.76
N GLU A 338 -16.29 -22.83 19.09
CA GLU A 338 -17.11 -23.87 19.71
C GLU A 338 -16.32 -24.97 20.46
N PRO A 339 -15.19 -25.49 19.94
CA PRO A 339 -14.39 -26.49 20.66
C PRO A 339 -13.87 -26.03 22.03
N VAL A 340 -13.62 -24.73 22.19
CA VAL A 340 -13.11 -24.14 23.43
C VAL A 340 -14.25 -23.59 24.30
N HIS A 341 -15.20 -22.88 23.70
CA HIS A 341 -16.31 -22.24 24.41
C HIS A 341 -17.21 -23.23 25.16
N ARG A 342 -17.37 -24.46 24.65
CA ARG A 342 -18.18 -25.52 25.28
C ARG A 342 -17.57 -26.13 26.55
N LEU A 343 -16.29 -25.86 26.85
CA LEU A 343 -15.56 -26.45 27.97
C LEU A 343 -15.93 -25.80 29.32
N LYS A 344 -17.23 -25.81 29.68
CA LYS A 344 -17.76 -25.04 30.82
C LYS A 344 -17.09 -25.35 32.16
N SER A 345 -16.77 -26.62 32.42
CA SER A 345 -16.07 -27.04 33.63
C SER A 345 -14.65 -26.47 33.72
N VAL A 346 -13.98 -26.26 32.58
CA VAL A 346 -12.63 -25.69 32.51
C VAL A 346 -12.70 -24.18 32.67
N TRP A 347 -13.66 -23.52 32.01
CA TRP A 347 -13.89 -22.08 32.16
C TRP A 347 -14.21 -21.68 33.60
N ALA A 348 -14.89 -22.54 34.36
CA ALA A 348 -15.15 -22.32 35.78
C ALA A 348 -13.87 -22.29 36.65
N LEU A 349 -12.78 -22.87 36.17
CA LEU A 349 -11.47 -22.88 36.83
C LEU A 349 -10.56 -21.70 36.41
N VAL A 350 -10.96 -20.92 35.41
CA VAL A 350 -10.19 -19.75 34.96
C VAL A 350 -10.37 -18.61 35.98
N PRO A 351 -9.30 -17.91 36.40
CA PRO A 351 -9.40 -16.81 37.35
C PRO A 351 -10.38 -15.71 36.90
N ARG A 352 -11.30 -15.30 37.78
CA ARG A 352 -12.32 -14.29 37.47
C ARG A 352 -11.76 -12.91 37.15
N CYS A 353 -10.54 -12.58 37.57
CA CYS A 353 -9.88 -11.32 37.21
C CYS A 353 -9.40 -11.27 35.74
N LEU A 354 -9.45 -12.40 35.04
CA LEU A 354 -9.07 -12.52 33.62
C LEU A 354 -10.27 -12.48 32.67
N LEU A 355 -11.46 -12.82 33.18
CA LEU A 355 -12.74 -12.82 32.46
C LEU A 355 -13.41 -11.45 32.58
#